data_AF-A0A822AG11-F1
#
_entry.id   AF-A0A822AG11-F1
#
_cell.length_a   1.000
_cell.length_b   1.000
_cell.length_c   1.000
_cell.angle_alpha   90.00
_cell.angle_beta   90.00
_cell.angle_gamma   90.00
#
_symmetry.space_group_name_H-M   'P 1'
#
loop_
_entity.id
_entity.type
_entity.pdbx_description
1 polymer ?
#
loop_
_entity_poly.entity_id
_entity_poly.type
_entity_poly.pdbx_seq_one_letter_code
_entity_poly.pdbx_strand_id
1 'polypeptide(L)'
;MPRFMTKKELLENKYVIDKNYHEQMSMVDLSHLENELEFYQRCHAVTANILKMHEQEYINNIQQGQTSPQQNVHILFVAHAPNLETCTRKLCGGKFRPDTLPHVIRNVDFLTMTVIEKTDNNCEKWIFRRSSFYGDEF
;
A
#
# COMPACT_ATOMS: atom_id res chain seq x y z
N MET A 1 -11.81 15.50 10.93
CA MET A 1 -10.79 15.07 9.95
C MET A 1 -10.12 16.28 9.31
N PRO A 2 -8.86 16.15 8.84
CA PRO A 2 -8.18 17.24 8.14
C PRO A 2 -8.87 17.56 6.81
N ARG A 3 -8.71 18.80 6.33
CA ARG A 3 -9.11 19.21 4.98
C ARG A 3 -8.00 18.86 4.01
N PHE A 4 -8.23 17.85 3.18
CA PHE A 4 -7.30 17.49 2.10
C PHE A 4 -7.43 18.44 0.91
N MET A 5 -6.34 18.60 0.15
CA MET A 5 -6.37 19.34 -1.12
C MET A 5 -7.16 18.55 -2.15
N THR A 6 -8.02 19.23 -2.88
CA THR A 6 -8.74 18.70 -4.04
C THR A 6 -7.78 18.42 -5.20
N LYS A 7 -8.18 17.56 -6.14
CA LYS A 7 -7.43 17.33 -7.40
C LYS A 7 -7.10 18.64 -8.12
N LYS A 8 -8.04 19.59 -8.12
CA LYS A 8 -7.85 20.93 -8.70
C LYS A 8 -6.73 21.70 -7.98
N GLU A 9 -6.79 21.79 -6.66
CA GLU A 9 -5.76 22.48 -5.86
C GLU A 9 -4.37 21.84 -6.06
N LEU A 10 -4.28 20.51 -6.13
CA LEU A 10 -3.01 19.82 -6.41
C LEU A 10 -2.44 20.19 -7.79
N LEU A 11 -3.27 20.21 -8.83
CA LEU A 11 -2.86 20.59 -10.18
C LEU A 11 -2.44 22.06 -10.27
N GLU A 12 -3.18 22.96 -9.62
CA GLU A 12 -2.85 24.40 -9.56
C GLU A 12 -1.51 24.65 -8.85
N ASN A 13 -1.16 23.79 -7.89
CA ASN A 13 0.12 23.80 -7.18
C ASN A 13 1.22 22.95 -7.86
N LYS A 14 1.01 22.56 -9.13
CA LYS A 14 1.99 21.86 -9.98
C LYS A 14 2.39 20.47 -9.47
N TYR A 15 1.56 19.83 -8.65
CA TYR A 15 1.76 18.43 -8.32
C TYR A 15 1.45 17.55 -9.54
N VAL A 16 2.32 16.57 -9.80
CA VAL A 16 2.13 15.58 -10.87
C VAL A 16 1.23 14.47 -10.33
N ILE A 17 -0.07 14.60 -10.59
CA ILE A 17 -1.08 13.60 -10.20
C ILE A 17 -1.80 13.03 -11.42
N ASP A 18 -2.28 11.80 -11.29
CA ASP A 18 -3.17 11.19 -12.29
C ASP A 18 -4.59 11.76 -12.14
N LYS A 19 -5.08 12.37 -13.23
CA LYS A 19 -6.42 12.97 -13.29
C LYS A 19 -7.51 11.91 -13.35
N ASN A 20 -7.19 10.75 -13.89
CA ASN A 20 -8.11 9.65 -14.14
C ASN A 20 -8.07 8.59 -13.03
N TYR A 21 -7.23 8.79 -12.01
CA TYR A 21 -7.20 7.89 -10.86
C TYR A 21 -8.53 7.94 -10.11
N HIS A 22 -9.10 6.77 -9.89
CA HIS A 22 -10.29 6.55 -9.07
C HIS A 22 -9.86 5.93 -7.75
N GLU A 23 -10.16 6.62 -6.66
CA GLU A 23 -9.83 6.17 -5.33
C GLU A 23 -10.49 4.81 -5.02
N GLN A 24 -9.74 3.93 -4.37
CA GLN A 24 -10.26 2.62 -3.94
C GLN A 24 -11.17 2.72 -2.70
N MET A 25 -11.17 3.89 -2.06
CA MET A 25 -11.99 4.22 -0.90
C MET A 25 -12.15 5.73 -0.84
N SER A 26 -13.39 6.21 -0.67
CA SER A 26 -13.66 7.63 -0.57
C SER A 26 -13.39 8.16 0.83
N MET A 27 -13.13 9.47 0.92
CA MET A 27 -13.01 10.18 2.19
C MET A 27 -14.26 10.06 3.07
N VAL A 28 -15.44 9.92 2.45
CA VAL A 28 -16.72 9.76 3.18
C VAL A 28 -16.87 8.36 3.79
N ASP A 29 -16.11 7.38 3.31
CA ASP A 29 -16.09 6.01 3.83
C ASP A 29 -15.17 5.88 5.05
N LEU A 30 -14.37 6.91 5.35
CA LEU A 30 -13.45 6.90 6.49
C LEU A 30 -14.20 7.24 7.79
N SER A 31 -14.29 6.27 8.70
CA SER A 31 -14.86 6.48 10.03
C SER A 31 -13.92 7.30 10.91
N HIS A 32 -14.47 8.31 11.60
CA HIS A 32 -13.74 9.06 12.64
C HIS A 32 -13.61 8.28 13.96
N LEU A 33 -14.36 7.19 14.09
CA LEU A 33 -14.41 6.34 15.27
C LEU A 33 -13.78 4.97 14.99
N GLU A 34 -12.97 4.86 13.94
CA GLU A 34 -12.27 3.62 13.64
C GLU A 34 -11.31 3.25 14.78
N ASN A 35 -11.35 1.98 15.20
CA ASN A 35 -10.34 1.42 16.10
C ASN A 35 -9.12 0.92 15.32
N GLU A 36 -8.06 0.54 16.02
CA GLU A 36 -6.79 0.12 15.43
C GLU A 36 -6.94 -1.13 14.55
N LEU A 37 -7.83 -2.05 14.89
CA LEU A 37 -8.08 -3.25 14.09
C LEU A 37 -8.81 -2.91 12.79
N GLU A 38 -9.82 -2.05 12.85
CA GLU A 38 -10.56 -1.56 11.69
C GLU A 38 -9.64 -0.77 10.74
N PHE A 39 -8.79 0.10 11.29
CA PHE A 39 -7.74 0.80 10.55
C PHE A 39 -6.82 -0.19 9.82
N TYR A 40 -6.37 -1.24 10.52
CA TYR A 40 -5.51 -2.30 9.94
C TYR A 40 -6.21 -3.05 8.81
N GLN A 41 -7.45 -3.46 9.02
CA GLN A 41 -8.27 -4.18 8.04
C GLN A 41 -8.49 -3.33 6.79
N ARG A 42 -8.81 -2.05 6.98
CA ARG A 42 -8.99 -1.07 5.91
C ARG A 42 -7.72 -0.89 5.08
N CYS A 43 -6.57 -0.68 5.74
CA CYS A 43 -5.28 -0.54 5.05
C CYS A 43 -4.95 -1.79 4.23
N HIS A 44 -5.14 -2.98 4.80
CA HIS A 44 -4.93 -4.24 4.09
C HIS A 44 -5.87 -4.38 2.89
N ALA A 45 -7.17 -4.10 3.05
CA ALA A 45 -8.16 -4.22 1.99
C ALA A 45 -7.85 -3.27 0.82
N VAL A 46 -7.56 -2.00 1.10
CA VAL A 46 -7.17 -1.01 0.07
C VAL A 46 -5.89 -1.45 -0.64
N THR A 47 -4.88 -1.92 0.10
CA THR A 47 -3.62 -2.39 -0.49
C THR A 47 -3.86 -3.59 -1.41
N ALA A 48 -4.61 -4.59 -0.97
CA ALA A 48 -4.94 -5.76 -1.77
C ALA A 48 -5.70 -5.40 -3.06
N ASN A 49 -6.63 -4.43 -3.00
CA ASN A 49 -7.36 -3.95 -4.17
C ASN A 49 -6.44 -3.26 -5.18
N ILE A 50 -5.52 -2.40 -4.71
CA ILE A 50 -4.53 -1.73 -5.58
C ILE A 50 -3.62 -2.76 -6.26
N LEU A 51 -3.14 -3.76 -5.51
CA LEU A 51 -2.30 -4.82 -6.06
C LEU A 51 -3.04 -5.63 -7.12
N LYS A 52 -4.31 -6.01 -6.88
CA LYS A 52 -5.14 -6.74 -7.84
C LYS A 52 -5.42 -5.92 -9.11
N MET A 53 -5.67 -4.62 -8.95
CA MET A 53 -5.89 -3.70 -10.06
C MET A 53 -4.67 -3.65 -11.00
N HIS A 54 -3.47 -3.47 -10.43
CA HIS A 54 -2.24 -3.41 -11.22
C HIS A 54 -1.79 -4.78 -11.76
N GLU A 55 -2.12 -5.88 -11.07
CA GLU A 55 -1.93 -7.24 -11.60
C GLU A 55 -2.78 -7.44 -12.87
N GLN A 56 -4.05 -7.02 -12.85
CA GLN A 56 -4.91 -7.08 -14.03
C GLN A 56 -4.44 -6.16 -15.16
N GLU A 57 -4.00 -4.94 -14.83
CA GLU A 57 -3.42 -4.01 -15.79
C GLU A 57 -2.18 -4.60 -16.48
N TYR A 58 -1.29 -5.22 -15.70
CA TYR A 58 -0.11 -5.92 -16.22
C TYR A 58 -0.49 -7.04 -17.20
N ILE A 59 -1.48 -7.87 -16.85
CA ILE A 59 -1.99 -8.94 -17.72
C ILE A 59 -2.54 -8.37 -19.03
N ASN A 60 -3.34 -7.29 -18.96
CA ASN A 60 -3.91 -6.65 -20.14
C ASN A 60 -2.80 -6.07 -21.04
N ASN A 61 -1.78 -5.46 -20.45
CA ASN A 61 -0.66 -4.88 -21.19
C ASN A 61 0.18 -5.96 -21.89
N ILE A 62 0.33 -7.15 -21.30
CA ILE A 62 0.96 -8.31 -21.98
C ILE A 62 0.14 -8.71 -23.20
N GLN A 63 -1.17 -8.86 -23.04
CA GLN A 63 -2.07 -9.28 -24.12
C GLN A 63 -2.10 -8.29 -25.29
N GLN A 64 -1.93 -7.00 -25.01
CA GLN A 64 -1.86 -5.93 -26.01
C GLN A 64 -0.46 -5.73 -26.60
N GLY A 65 0.56 -6.49 -26.15
CA GLY A 65 1.94 -6.34 -26.60
C GLY A 65 2.64 -5.06 -26.12
N GLN A 66 2.10 -4.41 -25.08
CA GLN A 66 2.65 -3.17 -24.50
C GLN A 66 3.75 -3.44 -23.45
N THR A 67 3.78 -4.64 -22.88
CA THR A 67 4.84 -5.07 -21.95
C THR A 67 5.22 -6.54 -22.18
N SER A 68 6.43 -6.92 -21.74
CA SER A 68 6.92 -8.29 -21.78
C SER A 68 6.51 -9.07 -20.51
N PRO A 69 6.23 -10.38 -20.59
CA PRO A 69 6.02 -11.24 -19.42
C PRO A 69 7.21 -11.34 -18.46
N GLN A 70 8.41 -10.98 -18.91
CA GLN A 70 9.64 -11.00 -18.11
C GLN A 70 9.89 -9.66 -17.41
N GLN A 71 9.05 -8.65 -17.62
CA GLN A 71 9.24 -7.34 -17.03
C GLN A 71 8.75 -7.32 -15.57
N ASN A 72 9.62 -6.87 -14.67
CA ASN A 72 9.25 -6.64 -13.29
C ASN A 72 8.38 -5.39 -13.17
N VAL A 73 7.35 -5.48 -12.33
CA VAL A 73 6.48 -4.34 -11.98
C VAL A 73 6.76 -3.93 -10.55
N HIS A 74 6.93 -2.63 -10.33
CA HIS A 74 7.18 -2.05 -9.01
C HIS A 74 6.07 -1.06 -8.68
N ILE A 75 5.52 -1.17 -7.46
CA ILE A 75 4.50 -0.28 -6.93
C ILE A 75 5.08 0.38 -5.68
N LEU A 76 5.06 1.71 -5.64
CA LEU A 76 5.52 2.49 -4.49
C LEU A 76 4.32 3.09 -3.76
N PHE A 77 4.17 2.74 -2.48
CA PHE A 77 3.23 3.38 -1.58
C PHE A 77 3.97 4.46 -0.78
N VAL A 78 3.56 5.72 -0.94
CA VAL A 78 4.02 6.85 -0.12
C VAL A 78 2.90 7.22 0.84
N ALA A 79 3.10 6.96 2.13
CA ALA A 79 2.06 7.11 3.14
C ALA A 79 2.66 7.45 4.52
N HIS A 80 2.06 6.94 5.59
CA HIS A 80 2.47 7.23 6.97
C HIS A 80 3.20 6.04 7.61
N ALA A 81 3.90 6.29 8.73
CA ALA A 81 4.60 5.27 9.51
C ALA A 81 3.82 3.96 9.73
N PRO A 82 2.54 3.96 10.17
CA PRO A 82 1.76 2.72 10.34
C PRO A 82 1.58 1.91 9.05
N ASN A 83 1.68 2.51 7.86
CA ASN A 83 1.47 1.82 6.59
C ASN A 83 2.59 0.85 6.25
N LEU A 84 3.80 1.03 6.82
CA LEU A 84 4.88 0.04 6.68
C LEU A 84 4.46 -1.33 7.22
N GLU A 85 3.72 -1.36 8.33
CA GLU A 85 3.21 -2.59 8.92
C GLU A 85 1.83 -2.97 8.33
N THR A 86 0.88 -2.05 8.36
CA THR A 86 -0.54 -2.35 8.08
C THR A 86 -0.80 -2.74 6.64
N CYS A 87 -0.01 -2.23 5.69
CA CYS A 87 -0.14 -2.60 4.28
C CYS A 87 0.62 -3.89 3.91
N THR A 88 1.55 -4.38 4.74
CA THR A 88 2.48 -5.45 4.35
C THR A 88 2.32 -6.74 5.16
N ARG A 89 2.06 -6.64 6.48
CA ARG A 89 2.14 -7.78 7.39
C ARG A 89 1.24 -8.93 6.98
N LYS A 90 -0.02 -8.64 6.67
CA LYS A 90 -1.01 -9.65 6.30
C LYS A 90 -0.77 -10.22 4.91
N LEU A 91 -0.27 -9.41 3.97
CA LEU A 91 0.18 -9.88 2.65
C LEU A 91 1.30 -10.91 2.78
N CYS A 92 2.18 -10.73 3.76
CA CYS A 92 3.25 -11.67 4.09
C CYS A 92 2.82 -12.85 4.97
N GLY A 93 1.52 -13.04 5.20
CA GLY A 93 0.96 -14.12 6.00
C GLY A 93 1.00 -13.92 7.52
N GLY A 94 1.42 -12.74 7.98
CA GLY A 94 1.35 -12.37 9.39
C GLY A 94 -0.09 -12.13 9.87
N LYS A 95 -0.29 -12.19 11.18
CA LYS A 95 -1.55 -11.78 11.83
C LYS A 95 -1.51 -10.29 12.13
N PHE A 96 -2.68 -9.63 12.11
CA PHE A 96 -2.79 -8.25 12.58
C PHE A 96 -2.32 -8.13 14.04
N ARG A 97 -1.65 -7.03 14.37
CA ARG A 97 -1.19 -6.72 15.73
C ARG A 97 -1.63 -5.30 16.15
N PRO A 98 -2.93 -5.03 16.26
CA PRO A 98 -3.43 -3.70 16.60
C PRO A 98 -2.83 -3.19 17.93
N ASP A 99 -2.72 -4.06 18.93
CA ASP A 99 -2.22 -3.69 20.28
C ASP A 99 -0.76 -3.24 20.30
N THR A 100 0.08 -3.74 19.37
CA THR A 100 1.50 -3.37 19.32
C THR A 100 1.79 -2.27 18.31
N LEU A 101 0.83 -1.91 17.45
CA LEU A 101 1.01 -0.93 16.38
C LEU A 101 1.57 0.42 16.90
N PRO A 102 1.09 0.99 18.02
CA PRO A 102 1.65 2.23 18.57
C PRO A 102 3.14 2.12 18.95
N HIS A 103 3.60 0.96 19.39
CA HIS A 103 5.00 0.74 19.75
C HIS A 103 5.88 0.60 18.52
N VAL A 104 5.36 -0.05 17.48
CA VAL A 104 6.02 -0.21 16.19
C VAL A 104 6.25 1.17 15.55
N ILE A 105 5.20 1.98 15.41
CA ILE A 105 5.29 3.24 14.65
C ILE A 105 6.17 4.32 15.26
N ARG A 106 6.44 4.27 16.58
CA ARG A 106 7.22 5.30 17.29
C ARG A 106 8.67 5.38 16.86
N ASN A 107 9.21 4.30 16.31
CA ASN A 107 10.61 4.21 15.90
C ASN A 107 10.79 4.31 14.38
N VAL A 108 9.76 4.77 13.65
CA VAL A 108 9.81 4.93 12.20
C VAL A 108 10.31 6.33 11.85
N ASP A 109 11.52 6.41 11.30
CA ASP A 109 12.07 7.65 10.76
C ASP A 109 11.43 8.04 9.42
N PHE A 110 11.56 9.31 9.05
CA PHE A 110 11.13 9.79 7.72
C PHE A 110 11.78 8.99 6.59
N LEU A 111 10.98 8.70 5.57
CA LEU A 111 11.39 7.95 4.37
C LEU A 111 11.87 6.53 4.65
N THR A 112 11.59 6.00 5.84
CA THR A 112 11.71 4.57 6.11
C THR A 112 10.90 3.77 5.08
N MET A 113 11.49 2.68 4.58
CA MET A 113 10.90 1.87 3.53
C MET A 113 10.87 0.39 3.91
N THR A 114 9.76 -0.26 3.60
CA THR A 114 9.61 -1.72 3.64
C THR A 114 9.37 -2.23 2.22
N VAL A 115 10.07 -3.30 1.84
CA VAL A 115 9.97 -3.94 0.54
C VAL A 115 9.47 -5.36 0.72
N ILE A 116 8.40 -5.67 0.01
CA ILE A 116 7.83 -7.01 -0.14
C ILE A 116 7.77 -7.36 -1.62
N GLU A 117 7.81 -8.65 -1.95
CA GLU A 117 7.89 -9.12 -3.32
C GLU A 117 7.04 -10.37 -3.53
N LYS A 118 6.37 -10.47 -4.69
CA LYS A 118 5.69 -11.68 -5.16
C LYS A 118 6.54 -12.30 -6.28
N THR A 119 7.14 -13.46 -6.04
CA THR A 119 8.11 -14.09 -6.96
C THR A 119 7.47 -14.99 -8.03
N ASP A 120 6.26 -15.48 -7.78
CA ASP A 120 5.53 -16.35 -8.70
C ASP A 120 4.06 -15.96 -8.69
N ASN A 121 3.45 -15.87 -9.87
CA ASN A 121 2.01 -15.61 -10.01
C ASN A 121 1.18 -16.71 -9.36
N ASN A 122 1.73 -17.92 -9.23
CA ASN A 122 1.07 -19.05 -8.55
C ASN A 122 1.24 -19.02 -7.02
N CYS A 123 2.10 -18.15 -6.48
CA CYS A 123 2.25 -17.98 -5.04
C CYS A 123 1.37 -16.83 -4.56
N GLU A 124 0.33 -17.12 -3.79
CA GLU A 124 -0.53 -16.08 -3.20
C GLU A 124 0.19 -15.22 -2.14
N LYS A 125 1.37 -15.65 -1.69
CA LYS A 125 2.06 -15.05 -0.55
C LYS A 125 3.13 -14.06 -0.99
N TRP A 126 3.08 -12.86 -0.42
CA TRP A 126 4.15 -11.88 -0.54
C TRP A 126 5.30 -12.22 0.40
N ILE A 127 6.53 -12.10 -0.08
CA ILE A 127 7.74 -12.39 0.68
C ILE A 127 8.31 -11.06 1.18
N PHE A 128 8.50 -10.95 2.49
CA PHE A 128 9.25 -9.83 3.06
C PHE A 128 10.71 -9.91 2.60
N ARG A 129 11.24 -8.81 2.07
CA ARG A 129 12.62 -8.74 1.60
C ARG A 129 13.50 -7.95 2.55
N ARG A 130 13.09 -6.73 2.85
CA ARG A 130 13.84 -5.82 3.71
C ARG A 130 12.94 -4.74 4.28
N SER A 131 13.34 -4.21 5.43
CA SER A 131 12.85 -2.95 5.94
C SER A 131 14.03 -2.16 6.46
N SER A 132 14.02 -0.83 6.28
CA SER A 132 14.96 0.03 7.01
C SER A 132 14.55 0.21 8.48
N PHE A 133 13.42 -0.38 8.89
CA PHE A 133 12.82 -0.25 10.22
C PHE A 133 12.72 -1.55 11.01
N TYR A 134 12.44 -2.69 10.36
CA TYR A 134 12.48 -3.99 11.03
C TYR A 134 13.90 -4.56 10.93
N GLY A 135 14.44 -5.06 12.05
CA GLY A 135 15.54 -6.02 12.04
C GLY A 135 15.05 -7.40 11.54
N ASP A 136 15.61 -8.49 12.05
CA ASP A 136 15.25 -9.86 11.63
C ASP A 136 13.84 -10.33 12.10
N GLU A 137 13.09 -9.52 12.86
CA GLU A 137 11.81 -9.89 13.47
C GLU A 137 10.57 -9.38 12.71
N PHE A 138 10.37 -9.85 11.48
CA PHE A 138 9.14 -9.56 10.71
C PHE A 138 8.01 -10.57 10.99
#